data_AF-A0AAN4UQP6-F1
#
_entry.id   AF-A0AAN4UQP6-F1
#
_cell.length_a   1.000
_cell.length_b   1.000
_cell.length_c   1.000
_cell.angle_alpha   90.00
_cell.angle_beta   90.00
_cell.angle_gamma   90.00
#
_symmetry.space_group_name_H-M   'P 1'
#
loop_
_entity.id
_entity.type
_entity.pdbx_description
1 polymer ?
#
loop_
_entity_poly.entity_id
_entity_poly.type
_entity_poly.pdbx_seq_one_letter_code
_entity_poly.pdbx_strand_id
1 'polypeptide(L)' 'MMWSYSYGYHGLGAFGLLWLVIYAALVIVPFWRLLPRFGMPNWVSLVSVIPLGALILLWIMAFKDKGDGGRG' A
#
# COMPACT_ATOMS: atom_id res chain seq x y z
N MET A 1 29.24 -7.66 -28.60
CA MET A 1 28.33 -7.91 -27.46
C MET A 1 28.17 -6.61 -26.67
N MET A 2 27.35 -5.69 -27.17
CA MET A 2 27.20 -4.30 -26.68
C MET A 2 25.73 -3.88 -26.69
N TRP A 3 24.85 -4.85 -26.37
CA TRP A 3 23.39 -4.75 -26.47
C TRP A 3 22.72 -5.02 -25.10
N SER A 4 23.37 -4.63 -23.99
CA SER A 4 22.86 -5.01 -22.66
C SER A 4 22.82 -3.89 -21.59
N TYR A 5 23.17 -2.64 -21.91
CA TYR A 5 23.15 -1.56 -20.90
C TYR A 5 22.34 -0.32 -21.31
N SER A 6 21.59 -0.37 -22.42
CA SER A 6 20.65 0.71 -22.77
C SER A 6 19.22 0.39 -22.30
N TYR A 7 19.09 -0.02 -21.03
CA TYR A 7 17.80 -0.09 -20.32
C TYR A 7 17.78 0.83 -19.08
N GLY A 8 18.85 1.61 -18.88
CA GLY A 8 18.96 2.50 -17.73
C GLY A 8 18.76 3.95 -18.17
N TYR A 9 17.81 4.64 -17.53
CA TYR A 9 17.75 6.11 -17.41
C TYR A 9 16.91 6.93 -18.42
N HIS A 10 16.18 6.34 -19.39
CA HIS A 10 15.30 7.14 -20.28
C HIS A 10 13.92 7.51 -19.69
N GLY A 11 13.62 7.16 -18.44
CA GLY A 11 12.28 7.34 -17.83
C GLY A 11 12.22 8.23 -16.59
N LEU A 12 13.31 8.94 -16.24
CA LEU A 12 13.37 9.76 -15.00
C LEU A 12 12.57 11.08 -15.07
N GLY A 13 12.07 11.48 -16.25
CA GLY A 13 11.19 12.65 -16.42
C GLY A 13 9.74 12.24 -16.64
N ALA A 14 8.81 12.78 -15.84
CA ALA A 14 7.35 12.62 -15.87
C ALA A 14 6.78 11.18 -15.82
N PHE A 15 7.21 10.27 -16.70
CA PHE A 15 6.72 8.89 -16.80
C PHE A 15 7.08 8.05 -15.57
N GLY A 16 8.29 8.22 -15.03
CA GLY A 16 8.70 7.57 -13.78
C GLY A 16 7.95 8.06 -12.54
N LEU A 17 7.65 9.37 -12.47
CA LEU A 17 6.84 9.96 -11.38
C LEU A 17 5.38 9.46 -11.45
N LEU A 18 4.80 9.42 -12.65
CA LEU A 18 3.45 8.90 -12.86
C LEU A 18 3.37 7.42 -12.46
N TRP A 19 4.37 6.62 -12.81
CA TRP A 19 4.46 5.23 -12.36
C TRP A 19 4.59 5.07 -10.84
N LEU A 20 5.37 5.91 -10.18
CA LEU A 20 5.49 5.91 -8.72
C LEU A 20 4.13 6.19 -8.07
N VAL A 21 3.39 7.19 -8.56
CA VAL A 21 2.05 7.53 -8.03
C VAL A 21 1.05 6.39 -8.26
N ILE A 22 1.06 5.74 -9.43
CA ILE A 22 0.21 4.58 -9.70
C ILE A 22 0.54 3.44 -8.74
N TYR A 23 1.82 3.14 -8.55
CA TYR A 23 2.25 2.08 -7.63
C TYR A 23 1.84 2.39 -6.18
N ALA A 24 2.05 3.63 -5.73
CA ALA A 24 1.61 4.08 -4.41
C ALA A 24 0.08 3.95 -4.26
N ALA A 25 -0.69 4.33 -5.27
CA ALA A 25 -2.13 4.18 -5.26
C ALA A 25 -2.56 2.70 -5.18
N LEU A 26 -1.93 1.80 -5.93
CA LEU A 26 -2.20 0.35 -5.87
C LEU A 26 -1.97 -0.22 -4.47
N VAL A 27 -1.01 0.32 -3.72
CA VAL A 27 -0.74 -0.10 -2.34
C VAL A 27 -1.69 0.57 -1.34
N ILE A 28 -1.97 1.86 -1.45
CA ILE A 28 -2.75 2.64 -0.46
C ILE A 28 -4.27 2.39 -0.61
N VAL A 29 -4.79 2.36 -1.84
CA VAL A 29 -6.22 2.24 -2.14
C VAL A 29 -6.88 0.99 -1.51
N PRO A 30 -6.30 -0.22 -1.55
CA PRO A 30 -6.90 -1.37 -0.87
C PRO A 30 -7.04 -1.14 0.63
N PHE A 31 -6.07 -0.48 1.27
CA PHE A 31 -6.15 -0.14 2.70
C PHE A 31 -7.20 0.92 3.01
N TRP A 32 -7.44 1.90 2.11
CA TRP A 32 -8.58 2.82 2.23
C TRP A 32 -9.93 2.12 2.18
N ARG A 33 -10.05 0.98 1.49
CA ARG A 33 -11.30 0.19 1.51
C ARG A 33 -11.39 -0.80 2.67
N LEU A 34 -10.26 -1.26 3.20
CA LEU A 34 -10.20 -2.18 4.33
C LEU A 34 -10.45 -1.45 5.66
N LEU A 35 -9.74 -0.37 5.94
CA LEU A 35 -9.74 0.31 7.25
C LEU A 35 -11.12 0.79 7.74
N PRO A 36 -11.99 1.38 6.89
CA PRO A 36 -13.36 1.73 7.29
C PRO A 36 -14.18 0.55 7.81
N ARG A 37 -13.97 -0.65 7.25
CA ARG A 37 -14.68 -1.86 7.68
C ARG A 37 -14.33 -2.27 9.10
N PHE A 38 -13.15 -1.86 9.57
CA PHE A 38 -12.66 -2.10 10.94
C PHE A 38 -12.80 -0.85 11.83
N GLY A 39 -13.55 0.18 11.41
CA GLY A 39 -13.76 1.40 12.18
C GLY A 39 -12.50 2.28 12.35
N MET A 40 -11.49 2.15 11.48
CA MET A 40 -10.28 2.97 11.52
C MET A 40 -10.34 4.14 10.52
N PRO A 41 -9.75 5.30 10.85
CA PRO A 41 -9.74 6.45 9.95
C PRO A 41 -8.87 6.22 8.71
N ASN A 42 -9.36 6.65 7.54
CA ASN A 42 -8.70 6.44 6.24
C ASN A 42 -7.27 6.96 6.15
N TRP A 43 -6.94 8.03 6.88
CA TRP A 43 -5.59 8.61 6.91
C TRP A 43 -4.53 7.62 7.42
N VAL A 44 -4.91 6.61 8.21
CA VAL A 44 -4.00 5.61 8.76
C VAL A 44 -3.42 4.70 7.67
N SER A 45 -4.10 4.55 6.52
CA SER A 45 -3.53 3.77 5.40
C SER A 45 -2.23 4.35 4.86
N LEU A 46 -1.91 5.63 5.10
CA LEU A 46 -0.64 6.20 4.65
C LEU A 46 0.56 5.48 5.28
N VAL A 47 0.38 4.89 6.46
CA VAL A 47 1.39 4.04 7.11
C VAL A 47 1.66 2.77 6.29
N SER A 48 0.69 2.31 5.47
CA SER A 48 0.86 1.16 4.58
C SER A 48 1.72 1.43 3.34
N VAL A 49 2.14 2.68 3.12
CA VAL A 49 3.15 3.01 2.09
C VAL A 49 4.48 2.31 2.39
N ILE A 50 4.79 2.15 3.68
CA ILE A 50 5.93 1.36 4.13
C ILE A 50 5.46 -0.10 4.29
N PRO A 51 6.12 -1.09 3.66
CA PRO A 51 5.69 -2.49 3.72
C PRO A 51 5.52 -3.02 5.16
N LEU A 52 6.38 -2.58 6.09
CA LEU A 52 6.27 -2.93 7.51
C LEU A 52 5.03 -2.30 8.18
N GLY A 53 4.69 -1.06 7.83
CA GLY A 53 3.49 -0.41 8.32
C GLY A 53 2.21 -1.11 7.83
N ALA A 54 2.23 -1.57 6.57
CA ALA A 54 1.15 -2.40 6.01
C ALA A 54 1.00 -3.71 6.78
N LEU A 55 2.10 -4.39 7.11
CA LEU A 55 2.10 -5.63 7.88
C LEU A 55 1.52 -5.43 9.29
N ILE A 56 1.93 -4.36 9.98
CA ILE A 56 1.41 -4.01 11.30
C ILE A 56 -0.10 -3.71 11.23
N LEU A 57 -0.54 -2.94 10.23
CA LEU A 57 -1.96 -2.63 10.02
C LEU A 57 -2.79 -3.89 9.79
N LEU A 58 -2.29 -4.80 8.94
CA LEU A 58 -2.92 -6.10 8.70
C LEU A 58 -2.97 -6.95 9.98
N TRP A 59 -1.90 -6.94 10.77
CA TRP A 59 -1.86 -7.62 12.06
C TRP A 59 -2.94 -7.08 13.01
N ILE A 60 -2.99 -5.75 13.22
CA ILE A 60 -4.00 -5.12 14.07
C ILE A 60 -5.41 -5.46 13.57
N MET A 61 -5.68 -5.37 12.26
CA MET A 61 -6.99 -5.73 11.71
C MET A 61 -7.35 -7.21 11.94
N ALA A 62 -6.40 -8.13 11.73
CA ALA A 62 -6.62 -9.57 11.90
C ALA A 62 -6.88 -9.98 13.36
N PHE A 63 -6.27 -9.29 14.32
CA PHE A 63 -6.50 -9.55 15.74
C PHE A 63 -7.70 -8.79 16.31
N LYS A 64 -8.02 -7.60 15.77
CA LYS A 64 -9.22 -6.85 16.15
C LYS A 64 -10.50 -7.54 15.69
N ASP A 65 -10.50 -8.08 14.47
CA ASP A 65 -11.61 -8.88 13.92
C ASP A 65 -11.89 -10.14 14.78
N LYS A 66 -10.84 -10.83 15.23
CA LYS A 66 -10.98 -12.00 16.11
C LYS A 66 -11.44 -11.65 17.54
N GLY A 67 -11.24 -10.42 17.99
CA GLY A 67 -11.75 -9.93 19.27
C GLY A 67 -13.24 -9.56 19.24
N ASP A 68 -13.72 -9.11 18.08
CA ASP A 68 -15.10 -8.65 17.87
C ASP A 68 -16.03 -9.74 17.26
N GLY A 69 -15.48 -10.83 16.73
CA GLY A 69 -16.21 -11.96 16.11
C GLY A 69 -16.98 -12.89 17.07
N GLY A 70 -17.40 -12.38 18.24
CA GLY A 70 -18.11 -13.15 19.28
C GLY A 70 -19.49 -12.64 19.66
N ARG A 71 -20.04 -11.61 18.99
CA ARG A 71 -21.43 -11.15 19.21
C ARG A 71 -22.03 -10.54 17.94
N GLY A 72 -22.83 -11.32 17.24
CA GLY A 72 -23.68 -10.92 16.11
C GLY A 72 -24.45 -12.12 15.60
#